data_AF-A0A1F4UI79-F1
#
_entry.id   AF-A0A1F4UI79-F1
#
_cell.length_a   1.000
_cell.length_b   1.000
_cell.length_c   1.000
_cell.angle_alpha   90.00
_cell.angle_beta   90.00
_cell.angle_gamma   90.00
#
_symmetry.space_group_name_H-M   'P 1'
#
loop_
_entity.id
_entity.type
_entity.pdbx_description
1 polymer ?
#
loop_
_entity_poly.entity_id
_entity_poly.type
_entity_poly.pdbx_seq_one_letter_code
_entity_poly.pdbx_strand_id
1 'polypeptide(L)' 'MPALLAIATRVEKLTAICPICGEDAHCTQRLFNDEPAHYHDPIVLPGGIAEGNEPRCLLHHKVRRD' A
#
# COMPACT_ATOMS: atom_id res chain seq x y z
N MET A 1 4.07 -7.87 -9.10
CA MET A 1 3.96 -9.17 -9.78
C MET A 1 3.78 -9.04 -11.31
N PRO A 2 4.64 -8.35 -12.08
CA PRO A 2 4.38 -8.16 -13.52
C PRO A 2 4.44 -9.45 -14.33
N ALA A 3 5.41 -10.33 -14.02
CA ALA A 3 5.65 -11.56 -14.79
C ALA A 3 4.46 -12.53 -14.78
N LEU A 4 3.84 -12.78 -13.62
CA LEU A 4 2.67 -13.67 -13.53
C LEU A 4 1.45 -13.09 -14.25
N LEU A 5 1.25 -11.76 -14.17
CA LEU A 5 0.12 -11.11 -14.82
C LEU A 5 0.21 -11.18 -16.35
N ALA A 6 1.42 -11.18 -16.91
CA ALA A 6 1.63 -11.22 -18.36
C ALA A 6 1.29 -12.59 -18.99
N ILE A 7 1.40 -13.68 -18.23
CA ILE A 7 1.15 -15.05 -18.71
C ILE A 7 -0.21 -15.61 -18.29
N ALA A 8 -0.96 -14.89 -17.46
CA ALA A 8 -2.26 -15.35 -16.97
C ALA A 8 -3.32 -15.29 -18.07
N THR A 9 -4.15 -16.33 -18.17
CA THR A 9 -5.28 -16.37 -19.10
C THR A 9 -6.47 -15.51 -18.64
N ARG A 10 -6.55 -15.22 -17.33
CA ARG A 10 -7.52 -14.31 -16.73
C ARG A 10 -6.85 -13.52 -15.62
N VAL A 11 -7.15 -12.22 -15.55
CA VAL A 11 -6.68 -11.31 -14.49
C VAL A 11 -7.90 -10.60 -13.90
N GLU A 12 -7.98 -10.60 -12.57
CA GLU A 12 -8.95 -9.83 -11.82
C GLU A 12 -8.18 -8.97 -10.81
N LYS A 13 -8.32 -7.64 -10.91
CA LYS A 13 -7.63 -6.68 -10.06
C LYS A 13 -8.64 -6.06 -9.10
N LEU A 14 -8.72 -6.64 -7.91
CA LEU A 14 -9.62 -6.18 -6.86
C LEU A 14 -9.21 -4.80 -6.33
N THR A 15 -10.19 -4.03 -5.87
CA THR A 15 -10.01 -2.75 -5.20
C THR A 15 -10.53 -2.82 -3.76
N ALA A 16 -10.09 -1.87 -2.94
CA ALA A 16 -10.67 -1.58 -1.64
C ALA A 16 -11.25 -0.15 -1.67
N ILE A 17 -11.68 0.37 -0.52
CA ILE A 17 -12.18 1.75 -0.40
C ILE A 17 -11.15 2.62 0.31
N CYS A 18 -10.82 3.78 -0.25
CA CYS A 18 -9.89 4.72 0.37
C CYS A 18 -10.56 5.40 1.59
N PRO A 19 -9.99 5.32 2.81
CA PRO A 19 -10.58 5.91 4.01
C PRO A 19 -10.50 7.45 4.03
N ILE A 20 -9.74 8.06 3.12
CA ILE A 20 -9.60 9.52 3.02
C ILE A 20 -10.71 10.15 2.18
N CYS A 21 -11.08 9.53 1.06
CA CYS A 21 -12.04 10.11 0.10
C CYS A 21 -13.20 9.20 -0.31
N GLY A 22 -13.20 7.92 0.08
CA GLY A 22 -14.26 6.96 -0.28
C GLY A 22 -14.17 6.37 -1.70
N GLU A 23 -13.23 6.82 -2.53
CA GLU A 23 -13.00 6.28 -3.88
C GLU A 23 -12.25 4.95 -3.86
N ASP A 24 -12.22 4.26 -5.02
CA ASP A 24 -11.46 3.03 -5.21
C ASP A 24 -9.98 3.21 -4.81
N ALA A 25 -9.51 2.31 -3.95
CA ALA A 25 -8.14 2.21 -3.49
C ALA A 25 -7.38 1.14 -4.28
N HIS A 26 -6.18 1.50 -4.74
CA HIS A 26 -5.31 0.65 -5.54
C HIS A 26 -3.93 0.43 -4.90
N CYS A 27 -3.64 1.11 -3.79
CA CYS A 27 -2.35 1.08 -3.11
C CYS A 27 -2.53 0.69 -1.64
N THR A 28 -1.53 0.01 -1.08
CA THR A 28 -1.43 -0.20 0.37
C THR A 28 -0.55 0.90 0.95
N GLN A 29 -1.08 1.70 1.87
CA GLN A 29 -0.34 2.67 2.66
C GLN A 29 0.19 1.98 3.90
N ARG A 30 1.51 1.96 4.07
CA ARG A 30 2.17 1.57 5.32
C ARG A 30 2.33 2.80 6.22
N LEU A 31 2.01 2.63 7.49
CA LEU A 31 2.05 3.67 8.52
C LEU A 31 2.86 3.19 9.74
N PHE A 32 3.65 4.09 10.30
CA PHE A 32 4.31 3.96 11.60
C PHE A 32 3.90 5.16 12.45
N ASN A 33 3.25 4.92 13.59
CA ASN A 33 2.72 6.00 14.45
C ASN A 33 1.91 7.04 13.62
N ASP A 34 1.01 6.56 12.75
CA ASP A 34 0.18 7.35 11.84
C ASP A 34 0.93 8.17 10.76
N GLU A 35 2.25 8.04 10.67
CA GLU A 35 3.06 8.67 9.63
C GLU A 35 3.36 7.69 8.47
N PRO A 36 3.35 8.17 7.21
CA PRO A 36 3.77 7.36 6.07
C PRO A 36 5.17 6.81 6.24
N ALA A 37 5.35 5.51 6.01
CA ALA A 37 6.66 4.88 6.02
C ALA A 37 7.63 5.54 5.01
N HIS A 38 8.91 5.50 5.34
CA HIS A 38 9.99 5.97 4.48
C HIS A 38 10.33 4.95 3.39
N TYR A 39 10.75 5.42 2.22
CA TYR A 39 11.06 4.57 1.07
C TYR A 39 12.16 3.53 1.38
N HIS A 40 13.11 3.90 2.24
CA HIS A 40 14.22 3.03 2.65
C HIS A 40 13.94 2.22 3.91
N ASP A 41 12.73 2.29 4.47
CA ASP A 41 12.38 1.44 5.61
C ASP A 41 12.44 -0.03 5.21
N PRO A 42 12.97 -0.90 6.07
CA PRO A 42 12.98 -2.34 5.81
C PRO A 42 11.56 -2.85 5.58
N ILE A 43 11.39 -3.66 4.54
CA ILE A 43 10.08 -4.21 4.13
C ILE A 43 9.53 -5.17 5.19
N VAL A 44 10.40 -6.03 5.72
CA VAL A 44 10.06 -6.98 6.78
C VAL A 44 10.79 -6.56 8.04
N LEU A 45 10.03 -6.20 9.07
CA LEU A 45 10.56 -5.87 10.38
C LEU A 45 10.30 -7.03 11.36
N PRO A 46 11.32 -7.53 12.06
CA PRO A 46 11.12 -8.49 13.14
C PRO A 46 10.54 -7.76 14.38
N GLY A 47 9.22 -7.77 14.52
CA GLY A 47 8.50 -7.58 15.79
C GLY A 47 7.98 -6.17 16.15
N GLY A 48 6.79 -6.16 16.77
CA GLY A 48 6.38 -5.30 17.89
C GLY A 48 6.04 -3.82 17.68
N ILE A 49 6.41 -3.20 16.56
CA ILE A 49 6.06 -1.79 16.30
C ILE A 49 4.61 -1.74 15.81
N ALA A 50 3.83 -0.72 16.23
CA ALA A 50 2.47 -0.49 15.75
C ALA A 50 2.49 -0.12 14.26
N GLU A 51 2.67 -1.14 13.41
CA GLU A 51 2.58 -1.03 11.97
C GLU A 51 1.12 -1.13 11.53
N GLY A 52 0.63 -0.04 10.98
CA GLY A 52 -0.67 0.00 10.31
C GLY A 52 -0.50 -0.20 8.81
N ASN A 53 -1.40 -0.98 8.22
CA ASN A 53 -1.60 -0.98 6.77
C ASN A 53 -3.04 -0.57 6.49
N GLU A 54 -3.22 0.36 5.56
CA GLU A 54 -4.55 0.77 5.11
C GLU A 54 -4.61 0.95 3.59
N PRO A 55 -5.77 0.72 2.95
CA PRO A 55 -5.93 0.94 1.52
C PRO A 55 -5.97 2.45 1.20
N ARG A 56 -5.28 2.91 0.15
CA ARG A 56 -5.39 4.29 -0.35
C ARG A 56 -5.50 4.36 -1.87
N CYS A 57 -6.18 5.38 -2.37
CA CYS A 57 -6.14 5.74 -3.79
C CYS A 57 -4.79 6.37 -4.14
N LEU A 58 -4.49 6.51 -5.44
CA LEU A 58 -3.21 7.05 -5.92
C LEU A 58 -2.93 8.48 -5.43
N LEU A 59 -3.98 9.30 -5.23
CA LEU A 59 -3.85 10.68 -4.77
C LEU A 59 -3.46 10.79 -3.29
N HIS A 60 -3.89 9.83 -2.45
CA HIS A 60 -3.67 9.86 -1.00
C HIS A 60 -2.54 8.93 -0.52
N HIS A 61 -2.03 8.08 -1.40
CA HIS A 61 -0.85 7.27 -1.13
C HIS A 61 0.39 8.16 -1.07
N LYS A 62 1.13 8.09 0.03
CA LYS A 62 2.34 8.88 0.29
C LYS A 62 3.51 7.98 0.62
N VAL A 63 4.66 8.29 0.01
CA VAL A 63 5.94 7.63 0.27
C VAL A 63 6.97 8.70 0.54
N ARG A 64 7.52 8.70 1.74
CA ARG A 64 8.56 9.66 2.16
C ARG A 64 9.91 9.32 1.52
N ARG A 65 10.66 10.36 1.13
CA ARG A 65 11.97 10.28 0.44
C ARG A 65 12.94 11.37 0.93
N ASP A 66 12.56 12.05 2.00
CA ASP A 66 13.33 13.11 2.66
C ASP A 66 14.59 12.57 3.35
#